data_AF-A0ABD7HFS7-F1
#
_entry.id   AF-A0ABD7HFS7-F1
#
_cell.length_a   1.000
_cell.length_b   1.000
_cell.length_c   1.000
_cell.angle_alpha   90.00
_cell.angle_beta   90.00
_cell.angle_gamma   90.00
#
_symmetry.space_group_name_H-M   'P 1'
#
loop_
_entity.id
_entity.type
_entity.pdbx_description
1 polymer ?
#
loop_
_entity_poly.entity_id
_entity_poly.type
_entity_poly.pdbx_seq_one_letter_code
_entity_poly.pdbx_strand_id
1 'polypeptide(L)'
;MAQNEFTASPYRGAMIEHRARLEALNMCVAVTQDDRELIREICDAELRNGGTDFMTALARLAVQLARTVADRDEVSEADLWGLLLEQAKTSIIATAEIDRMTRTPNNQEDNNNGE
;
A
#
# COMPACT_ATOMS: atom_id res chain seq x y z
N MET A 1 -0.83 -34.05 -24.95
CA MET A 1 -1.08 -32.67 -24.47
C MET A 1 -0.68 -32.63 -23.01
N ALA A 2 0.50 -32.09 -22.69
CA ALA A 2 0.97 -31.98 -21.32
C ALA A 2 0.27 -30.78 -20.65
N GLN A 3 -0.59 -31.06 -19.68
CA GLN A 3 -1.12 -30.01 -18.80
C GLN A 3 0.05 -29.44 -17.99
N ASN A 4 0.16 -28.11 -17.95
CA ASN A 4 1.14 -27.36 -17.19
C ASN A 4 1.12 -27.77 -15.70
N GLU A 5 1.98 -28.70 -15.30
CA GLU A 5 2.18 -29.11 -13.89
C GLU A 5 2.76 -27.96 -13.02
N PHE A 6 3.15 -26.84 -13.62
CA PHE A 6 3.62 -25.65 -12.91
C PHE A 6 2.52 -24.81 -12.26
N THR A 7 1.24 -24.99 -12.60
CA THR A 7 0.16 -24.13 -12.09
C THR A 7 -0.52 -24.64 -10.82
N ALA A 8 -0.28 -25.90 -10.41
CA ALA A 8 -0.97 -26.57 -9.30
C ALA A 8 -0.04 -26.91 -8.11
N SER A 9 1.04 -26.14 -7.91
CA SER A 9 1.90 -26.36 -6.74
C SER A 9 1.19 -25.91 -5.45
N PRO A 10 1.04 -26.78 -4.43
CA PRO A 10 0.41 -26.44 -3.15
C PRO A 10 1.18 -25.34 -2.39
N TYR A 11 2.43 -25.07 -2.79
CA TYR A 11 3.29 -24.04 -2.22
C TYR A 11 3.08 -22.66 -2.85
N ARG A 12 2.31 -22.54 -3.93
CA ARG A 12 2.12 -21.27 -4.64
C ARG A 12 1.51 -20.20 -3.74
N GLY A 13 0.47 -20.55 -2.97
CA GLY A 13 -0.14 -19.61 -2.02
C GLY A 13 0.83 -19.16 -0.93
N ALA A 14 1.58 -20.10 -0.35
CA ALA A 14 2.58 -19.80 0.68
C ALA A 14 3.73 -18.92 0.15
N MET A 15 4.16 -19.12 -1.09
CA MET A 15 5.19 -18.29 -1.72
C MET A 15 4.68 -16.87 -2.02
N ILE A 16 3.41 -16.72 -2.42
CA ILE A 16 2.79 -15.41 -2.64
C ILE A 16 2.68 -14.65 -1.31
N GLU A 17 2.17 -15.29 -0.26
CA GLU A 17 2.06 -14.67 1.07
C GLU A 17 3.44 -14.31 1.64
N HIS A 18 4.44 -15.18 1.46
CA HIS A 18 5.80 -14.91 1.91
C HIS A 18 6.45 -13.74 1.16
N ARG A 19 6.31 -13.69 -0.17
CA ARG A 19 6.78 -12.54 -0.97
C ARG A 19 6.11 -11.25 -0.53
N ALA A 20 4.79 -11.24 -0.39
CA ALA A 20 4.03 -10.07 0.06
C ALA A 20 4.51 -9.56 1.42
N ARG A 21 4.85 -10.47 2.34
CA ARG A 21 5.43 -10.12 3.64
C ARG A 21 6.81 -9.50 3.54
N LEU A 22 7.69 -10.03 2.68
CA LEU A 22 9.02 -9.47 2.47
C LEU A 22 8.94 -8.07 1.84
N GLU A 23 8.08 -7.88 0.84
CA GLU A 23 7.86 -6.56 0.23
C GLU A 23 7.29 -5.55 1.23
N ALA A 24 6.34 -5.97 2.06
CA ALA A 24 5.79 -5.12 3.11
C ALA A 24 6.86 -4.70 4.14
N LEU A 25 7.81 -5.58 4.48
CA LEU A 25 8.95 -5.24 5.33
C LEU A 25 9.91 -4.26 4.63
N ASN A 26 10.23 -4.50 3.36
CA ASN A 26 11.08 -3.60 2.57
C ASN A 26 10.47 -2.19 2.48
N MET A 27 9.14 -2.11 2.32
CA MET A 27 8.41 -0.83 2.35
C MET A 27 8.58 -0.12 3.70
N CYS A 28 8.45 -0.82 4.82
CA CYS A 28 8.67 -0.23 6.14
C CYS A 28 10.11 0.30 6.32
N VAL A 29 11.11 -0.44 5.82
CA VAL A 29 12.51 0.01 5.84
C VAL A 29 12.70 1.26 4.98
N ALA A 30 12.18 1.25 3.74
CA ALA A 30 12.29 2.37 2.82
C ALA A 30 11.65 3.65 3.40
N VAL A 31 10.46 3.53 4.01
CA VAL A 31 9.80 4.64 4.72
C VAL A 31 10.64 5.17 5.87
N THR A 32 11.26 4.29 6.65
CA THR A 32 12.13 4.69 7.78
C THR A 32 13.38 5.43 7.30
N GLN A 33 13.88 5.10 6.11
CA GLN A 33 15.08 5.70 5.52
C GLN A 33 14.77 6.92 4.61
N ASP A 34 13.49 7.30 4.44
CA ASP A 34 13.02 8.27 3.43
C ASP A 34 13.55 7.96 2.01
N ASP A 35 13.68 6.66 1.68
CA ASP A 35 14.07 6.21 0.35
C ASP A 35 12.87 6.27 -0.60
N ARG A 36 12.62 7.47 -1.13
CA ARG A 36 11.48 7.76 -1.99
C ARG A 36 11.49 6.99 -3.32
N GLU A 37 12.67 6.63 -3.81
CA GLU A 37 12.79 5.88 -5.05
C GLU A 37 12.31 4.44 -4.83
N LEU A 38 12.81 3.79 -3.78
CA LEU A 38 12.39 2.44 -3.41
C LEU A 38 10.90 2.36 -3.03
N ILE A 39 10.39 3.35 -2.29
CA ILE A 39 8.95 3.44 -1.97
C ILE A 39 8.11 3.45 -3.26
N ARG A 40 8.53 4.25 -4.25
CA ARG A 40 7.82 4.34 -5.54
C ARG A 40 7.89 3.02 -6.30
N GLU A 41 9.04 2.39 -6.35
CA GLU A 41 9.23 1.10 -7.04
C GLU A 41 8.34 -0.01 -6.45
N ILE A 42 8.28 -0.11 -5.13
CA ILE A 42 7.44 -1.09 -4.44
C ILE A 42 5.96 -0.81 -4.71
N CYS A 43 5.51 0.45 -4.58
CA CYS A 43 4.13 0.85 -4.90
C CYS A 43 3.75 0.51 -6.36
N ASP A 44 4.60 0.86 -7.31
CA ASP A 44 4.37 0.61 -8.73
C ASP A 44 4.33 -0.88 -9.05
N ALA A 45 5.18 -1.68 -8.40
CA ALA A 45 5.17 -3.13 -8.55
C ALA A 45 3.88 -3.77 -8.02
N GLU A 46 3.42 -3.33 -6.85
CA GLU A 46 2.24 -3.91 -6.20
C GLU A 46 0.92 -3.47 -6.83
N LEU A 47 0.83 -2.23 -7.33
CA LEU A 47 -0.30 -1.78 -8.15
C LEU A 47 -0.51 -2.64 -9.39
N ARG A 48 0.58 -3.09 -10.04
CA ARG A 48 0.52 -3.98 -11.22
C ARG A 48 0.13 -5.42 -10.86
N ASN A 49 0.42 -5.87 -9.63
CA ASN A 49 0.19 -7.25 -9.20
C ASN A 49 -1.15 -7.44 -8.45
N GLY A 50 -1.99 -6.40 -8.38
CA GLY A 50 -3.29 -6.44 -7.70
C GLY A 50 -3.25 -6.09 -6.21
N GLY A 51 -2.06 -5.98 -5.61
CA GLY A 51 -1.80 -5.33 -4.31
C GLY A 51 -2.46 -5.92 -3.05
N THR A 52 -3.47 -6.80 -3.16
CA THR A 52 -4.28 -7.25 -2.01
C THR A 52 -3.46 -8.00 -0.96
N ASP A 53 -2.59 -8.93 -1.38
CA ASP A 53 -1.76 -9.71 -0.46
C ASP A 53 -0.71 -8.84 0.23
N PHE A 54 -0.11 -7.90 -0.50
CA PHE A 54 0.83 -6.91 0.02
C PHE A 54 0.18 -5.97 1.03
N MET A 55 -0.99 -5.40 0.72
CA MET A 55 -1.74 -4.55 1.64
C MET A 55 -2.17 -5.31 2.90
N THR A 56 -2.56 -6.58 2.76
CA THR A 56 -2.86 -7.46 3.90
C THR A 56 -1.62 -7.70 4.76
N ALA A 57 -0.46 -7.94 4.15
CA ALA A 57 0.80 -8.13 4.85
C ALA A 57 1.25 -6.85 5.59
N LEU A 58 1.13 -5.68 4.95
CA LEU A 58 1.40 -4.37 5.55
C LEU A 58 0.50 -4.12 6.76
N ALA A 59 -0.81 -4.36 6.64
CA ALA A 59 -1.74 -4.19 7.76
C ALA A 59 -1.40 -5.11 8.94
N ARG A 60 -1.05 -6.38 8.67
CA ARG A 60 -0.61 -7.33 9.70
C ARG A 60 0.68 -6.87 10.40
N LEU A 61 1.65 -6.37 9.65
CA LEU A 61 2.88 -5.82 10.22
C LEU A 61 2.60 -4.58 11.07
N ALA A 62 1.73 -3.68 10.63
CA ALA A 62 1.33 -2.51 11.39
C ALA A 62 0.69 -2.90 12.74
N VAL A 63 -0.21 -3.89 12.76
CA VAL A 63 -0.80 -4.44 14.00
C VAL A 63 0.29 -5.00 14.93
N GLN A 64 1.24 -5.77 14.39
CA GLN A 64 2.32 -6.38 15.18
C GLN A 64 3.26 -5.32 15.77
N LEU A 65 3.64 -4.32 14.99
CA LEU A 65 4.45 -3.20 15.47
C LEU A 65 3.68 -2.40 16.52
N ALA A 66 2.40 -2.14 16.29
CA ALA A 66 1.57 -1.40 17.22
C ALA A 66 1.54 -2.08 18.59
N ARG A 67 1.26 -3.39 18.63
CA ARG A 67 1.30 -4.17 19.87
C ARG A 67 2.66 -4.15 20.55
N THR A 68 3.73 -4.29 19.77
CA THR A 68 5.10 -4.25 20.30
C THR A 68 5.41 -2.89 20.96
N VAL A 69 4.94 -1.79 20.37
CA VAL A 69 5.10 -0.43 20.93
C VAL A 69 4.22 -0.23 22.15
N ALA A 70 2.96 -0.67 22.12
CA ALA A 70 2.04 -0.61 23.25
C ALA A 70 2.60 -1.34 24.48
N ASP A 71 3.11 -2.56 24.28
CA ASP A 71 3.75 -3.36 25.34
C ASP A 71 5.03 -2.70 25.88
N ARG A 72 5.83 -2.06 25.01
CA ARG A 72 7.09 -1.41 25.38
C ARG A 72 6.89 -0.08 26.13
N ASP A 73 5.94 0.72 25.68
CA ASP A 73 5.75 2.11 26.12
C ASP A 73 4.62 2.24 27.17
N GLU A 74 4.06 1.11 27.63
CA GLU A 74 2.92 1.04 28.56
C GLU A 74 1.69 1.84 28.08
N VAL A 75 1.55 1.99 26.77
CA VAL A 75 0.42 2.67 26.12
C VAL A 75 -0.67 1.64 25.83
N SER A 76 -1.94 2.01 25.98
CA SER A 76 -3.02 1.10 25.63
C SER A 76 -3.08 0.84 24.12
N GLU A 77 -3.38 -0.39 23.72
CA GLU A 77 -3.57 -0.74 22.30
C GLU A 77 -4.64 0.17 21.65
N ALA A 78 -5.65 0.61 22.41
CA ALA A 78 -6.70 1.52 21.95
C ALA A 78 -6.19 2.92 21.59
N ASP A 79 -5.30 3.51 22.40
CA ASP A 79 -4.75 4.85 22.14
C ASP A 79 -3.88 4.86 20.88
N LEU A 80 -3.10 3.80 20.69
CA LEU A 80 -2.25 3.64 19.51
C LEU A 80 -3.08 3.43 18.24
N TRP A 81 -4.14 2.62 18.31
CA TRP A 81 -5.09 2.50 17.21
C TRP A 81 -5.80 3.81 16.90
N GLY A 82 -6.17 4.58 17.94
CA GLY A 82 -6.74 5.92 17.78
C GLY A 82 -5.80 6.84 16.99
N LEU A 83 -4.52 6.88 17.36
CA LEU A 83 -3.52 7.69 16.68
C LEU A 83 -3.31 7.26 15.22
N LEU A 84 -3.20 5.96 14.96
CA LEU A 84 -3.04 5.43 13.59
C LEU A 84 -4.26 5.73 12.71
N LEU A 85 -5.47 5.61 13.27
CA LEU A 85 -6.72 5.90 12.56
C LEU A 85 -6.81 7.39 12.20
N GLU A 86 -6.47 8.28 13.13
CA GLU A 86 -6.47 9.73 12.88
C GLU A 86 -5.43 10.11 11.82
N GLN A 87 -4.21 9.59 11.89
CA GLN A 87 -3.20 9.82 10.84
C GLN A 87 -3.68 9.32 9.47
N ALA A 88 -4.26 8.11 9.40
CA ALA A 88 -4.78 7.56 8.15
C ALA A 88 -5.90 8.43 7.55
N LYS A 89 -6.85 8.90 8.37
CA LYS A 89 -7.90 9.84 7.94
C LYS A 89 -7.28 11.14 7.39
N THR A 90 -6.32 11.72 8.10
CA THR A 90 -5.63 12.94 7.65
C THR A 90 -4.94 12.72 6.31
N SER A 91 -4.22 11.60 6.14
CA SER A 91 -3.56 11.28 4.86
C SER A 91 -4.55 11.05 3.72
N ILE A 92 -5.69 10.41 3.97
CA ILE A 92 -6.75 10.21 2.95
C ILE A 92 -7.33 11.56 2.51
N ILE A 93 -7.65 12.44 3.47
CA ILE A 93 -8.18 13.78 3.18
C ILE A 93 -7.15 14.58 2.38
N ALA A 94 -5.90 14.64 2.83
CA ALA A 94 -4.83 15.36 2.14
C ALA A 94 -4.60 14.83 0.71
N THR A 95 -4.63 13.51 0.52
CA THR A 95 -4.50 12.91 -0.81
C THR A 95 -5.68 13.27 -1.71
N ALA A 96 -6.91 13.22 -1.19
CA ALA A 96 -8.11 13.61 -1.94
C ALA A 96 -8.11 15.11 -2.30
N GLU A 97 -7.58 15.97 -1.42
CA GLU A 97 -7.40 17.39 -1.70
C GLU A 97 -6.35 17.65 -2.77
N ILE A 98 -5.21 16.95 -2.71
CA ILE A 98 -4.17 17.01 -3.75
C ILE A 98 -4.75 16.57 -5.09
N ASP A 99 -5.46 15.44 -5.18
CA ASP A 99 -6.09 14.98 -6.42
C ASP A 99 -7.05 16.02 -7.02
N ARG A 100 -7.87 16.66 -6.18
CA ARG A 100 -8.77 17.75 -6.62
C ARG A 100 -8.00 18.96 -7.14
N MET A 101 -6.88 19.33 -6.51
CA MET A 101 -6.05 20.46 -6.94
C MET A 101 -5.22 20.15 -8.20
N THR A 102 -4.83 18.89 -8.41
CA THR A 102 -4.02 18.47 -9.55
C THR A 102 -4.83 18.02 -10.75
N ARG A 103 -6.15 17.81 -10.62
CA ARG A 103 -7.07 17.68 -11.75
C ARG A 103 -7.17 19.00 -12.51
N THR A 104 -6.26 19.21 -13.45
CA THR A 104 -6.40 20.24 -14.46
C THR A 104 -7.63 19.93 -15.31
N PRO A 105 -8.62 20.83 -15.44
CA PRO A 105 -9.68 20.63 -16.41
C PRO A 105 -9.05 20.71 -17.80
N ASN A 106 -9.12 19.62 -18.58
CA ASN A 106 -8.80 19.65 -20.00
C ASN A 106 -9.82 20.54 -20.70
N ASN A 107 -9.52 21.84 -20.79
CA ASN A 107 -10.09 22.72 -21.78
C ASN A 107 -9.38 22.45 -23.12
N GLN A 108 -9.89 21.49 -23.88
CA GLN A 108 -9.74 21.43 -25.34
C GLN A 108 -11.17 21.39 -25.87
N GLU A 109 -11.74 22.56 -26.15
CA GLU A 109 -11.97 23.04 -27.53
C GLU A 109 -12.93 22.15 -28.34
N ASP A 110 -14.22 22.17 -27.98
CA ASP A 110 -15.30 21.99 -28.97
C ASP A 110 -15.65 23.36 -29.56
N ASN A 111 -14.66 23.97 -30.21
CA ASN A 111 -14.86 25.10 -31.11
C ASN A 111 -14.21 24.71 -32.44
N ASN A 112 -14.90 23.87 -33.22
CA ASN A 112 -14.66 23.84 -34.65
C ASN A 112 -15.93 23.47 -35.42
N ASN A 113 -16.58 24.52 -35.94
CA ASN A 113 -17.19 24.63 -37.26
C ASN A 113 -17.59 23.31 -37.97
N GLY A 114 -18.89 23.06 -37.99
CA GLY A 114 -19.55 22.38 -39.10
C GLY A 114 -20.61 23.32 -39.66
N GLU A 115 -20.32 23.89 -40.83
CA GLU A 115 -21.31 24.47 -41.74
C GLU A 115 -22.46 23.49 -42.04
#